data_AF-A0A3D9GPI6-F1
#
_entry.id   AF-A0A3D9GPI6-F1
#
_cell.length_a   1.000
_cell.length_b   1.000
_cell.length_c   1.000
_cell.angle_alpha   90.00
_cell.angle_beta   90.00
_cell.angle_gamma   90.00
#
_symmetry.space_group_name_H-M   'P 1'
#
loop_
_entity.id
_entity.type
_entity.pdbx_description
1 polymer ?
#
loop_
_entity_poly.entity_id
_entity_poly.type
_entity_poly.pdbx_seq_one_letter_code
_entity_poly.pdbx_strand_id
1 'polypeptide(L)'
;MKRILPIFGILIALISCKSTNIIQESELKMANESVNLYAFIGEKISVIEFDPNENNTRIEIDSITGDTIRKVSYSMDYGFKNKFKVIGNVFNELKTDTIEFIAYNHYGRPKFENYKNVLLYISLNKEKGHYYHQKYQSDQVQKDKNGIWKGMNGESIKELFMEKRNGVLKARGIFE
;
A
#
# COMPACT_ATOMS: atom_id res chain seq x y z
N MET A 1 14.21 13.10 73.87
CA MET A 1 14.95 13.30 72.61
C MET A 1 14.90 12.03 71.78
N LYS A 2 14.17 12.03 70.66
CA LYS A 2 14.44 11.25 69.44
C LYS A 2 13.50 11.81 68.37
N ARG A 3 14.07 12.60 67.46
CA ARG A 3 13.39 13.25 66.33
C ARG A 3 13.22 12.21 65.22
N ILE A 4 12.00 12.01 64.73
CA ILE A 4 11.73 11.27 63.49
C ILE A 4 11.34 12.33 62.46
N LEU A 5 12.15 12.45 61.41
CA LEU A 5 11.93 13.36 60.27
C LEU A 5 10.85 12.78 59.34
N PRO A 6 10.03 13.62 58.68
CA PRO A 6 9.02 13.16 57.74
C PRO A 6 9.64 12.97 56.34
N ILE A 7 9.33 11.86 55.67
CA ILE A 7 9.64 11.69 54.24
C ILE A 7 8.45 12.24 53.44
N PHE A 8 8.66 13.42 52.85
CA PHE A 8 7.81 13.99 51.81
C PHE A 8 7.90 13.11 50.55
N GLY A 9 6.88 12.31 50.29
CA GLY A 9 6.68 11.63 49.01
C GLY A 9 6.01 12.57 48.03
N ILE A 10 6.79 13.35 47.29
CA ILE A 10 6.31 14.11 46.13
C ILE A 10 6.15 13.11 44.97
N LEU A 11 4.92 12.64 44.75
CA LEU A 11 4.56 11.87 43.57
C LEU A 11 4.17 12.85 42.45
N ILE A 12 5.15 13.27 41.64
CA ILE A 12 4.88 14.01 40.40
C ILE A 12 4.31 12.99 39.41
N ALA A 13 2.98 12.95 39.31
CA ALA A 13 2.31 12.34 38.18
C ALA A 13 2.57 13.22 36.94
N LEU A 14 3.62 12.91 36.19
CA LEU A 14 3.79 13.41 34.82
C LEU A 14 2.67 12.82 33.98
N ILE A 15 1.54 13.53 33.92
CA ILE A 15 0.54 13.36 32.87
C ILE A 15 1.21 13.82 31.58
N SER A 16 1.90 12.89 30.94
CA SER A 16 2.42 13.07 29.59
C SER A 16 1.20 13.18 28.67
N CYS A 17 0.89 14.41 28.25
CA CYS A 17 -0.07 14.70 27.20
C CYS A 17 0.35 13.99 25.89
N LYS A 18 -0.16 12.78 25.64
CA LYS A 18 -0.16 12.15 24.31
C LYS A 18 -1.35 12.64 23.46
N SER A 19 -1.62 13.94 23.43
CA SER A 19 -2.81 14.47 22.75
C SER A 19 -2.58 15.03 21.33
N THR A 20 -1.38 14.92 20.77
CA THR A 20 -1.08 15.55 19.46
C THR A 20 -1.06 14.59 18.28
N ASN A 21 -1.11 13.26 18.49
CA ASN A 21 -1.04 12.28 17.39
C ASN A 21 -2.42 11.79 16.89
N ILE A 22 -3.51 12.06 17.62
CA ILE A 22 -4.83 11.51 17.29
C ILE A 22 -5.50 12.28 16.15
N ILE A 23 -5.23 13.58 16.05
CA ILE A 23 -5.83 14.45 15.02
C ILE A 23 -5.31 14.08 13.61
N GLN A 24 -4.06 13.62 13.51
CA GLN A 24 -3.39 13.28 12.23
C GLN A 24 -3.94 12.00 11.57
N GLU A 25 -4.47 11.07 12.35
CA GLU A 25 -4.99 9.80 11.86
C GLU A 25 -6.46 9.90 11.38
N SER A 26 -7.20 10.87 11.92
CA SER A 26 -8.64 11.03 11.68
C SER A 26 -8.99 11.64 10.31
N GLU A 27 -8.10 12.44 9.71
CA GLU A 27 -8.35 13.08 8.40
C GLU A 27 -8.05 12.18 7.19
N LEU A 28 -7.42 11.01 7.42
CA LEU A 28 -6.91 10.15 6.35
C LEU A 28 -7.77 8.91 6.06
N LYS A 29 -8.67 8.49 6.95
CA LYS A 29 -9.38 7.22 6.80
C LYS A 29 -10.70 7.37 6.06
N MET A 30 -10.66 7.20 4.74
CA MET A 30 -11.86 6.96 3.93
C MET A 30 -12.11 5.45 3.84
N ALA A 31 -13.37 5.03 3.82
CA ALA A 31 -13.71 3.63 3.66
C ALA A 31 -14.94 3.47 2.75
N ASN A 32 -14.86 2.49 1.85
CA ASN A 32 -16.01 1.90 1.18
C ASN A 32 -15.62 0.46 0.83
N GLU A 33 -16.06 -0.48 1.66
CA GLU A 33 -15.74 -1.91 1.52
C GLU A 33 -16.36 -2.56 0.27
N SER A 34 -17.33 -1.90 -0.39
CA SER A 34 -17.85 -2.36 -1.68
C SER A 34 -16.84 -2.15 -2.82
N VAL A 35 -15.87 -1.24 -2.64
CA VAL A 35 -14.84 -0.94 -3.64
C VAL A 35 -13.60 -1.77 -3.33
N ASN A 36 -13.18 -2.62 -4.29
CA ASN A 36 -11.97 -3.44 -4.17
C ASN A 36 -10.70 -2.62 -4.43
N LEU A 37 -10.42 -1.67 -3.55
CA LEU A 37 -9.21 -0.85 -3.55
C LEU A 37 -8.77 -0.62 -2.12
N TYR A 38 -7.46 -0.65 -1.90
CA TYR A 38 -6.81 -0.25 -0.67
C TYR A 38 -5.74 0.77 -1.04
N ALA A 39 -5.79 1.94 -0.42
CA ALA A 39 -4.75 2.96 -0.54
C ALA A 39 -4.07 3.14 0.81
N PHE A 40 -2.74 3.17 0.82
CA PHE A 40 -1.98 3.29 2.06
C PHE A 40 -0.62 3.94 1.80
N ILE A 41 -0.10 4.62 2.82
CA ILE A 41 1.28 5.07 2.84
C ILE A 41 2.13 3.87 3.25
N GLY A 42 3.01 3.43 2.36
CA GLY A 42 3.93 2.33 2.58
C GLY A 42 5.36 2.84 2.81
N GLU A 43 6.11 2.14 3.66
CA GLU A 43 7.58 2.22 3.69
C GLU A 43 8.16 0.97 3.03
N LYS A 44 9.01 1.15 2.02
CA LYS A 44 9.58 0.05 1.24
C LYS A 44 10.46 -0.83 2.11
N ILE A 45 10.20 -2.14 2.09
CA ILE A 45 11.07 -3.16 2.70
C ILE A 45 11.86 -3.87 1.59
N SER A 46 11.17 -4.41 0.58
CA SER A 46 11.84 -5.07 -0.55
C SER A 46 11.01 -5.01 -1.84
N VAL A 47 11.71 -5.06 -2.98
CA VAL A 47 11.16 -5.21 -4.32
C VAL A 47 12.01 -6.25 -5.05
N ILE A 48 11.46 -7.45 -5.21
CA ILE A 48 12.16 -8.60 -5.78
C ILE A 48 11.53 -8.92 -7.13
N GLU A 49 12.33 -8.90 -8.18
CA GLU A 49 11.89 -9.24 -9.53
C GLU A 49 11.74 -10.76 -9.67
N PHE A 50 10.76 -11.19 -10.47
CA PHE A 50 10.57 -12.58 -10.87
C PHE A 50 10.13 -12.64 -12.33
N ASP A 51 10.40 -13.76 -13.00
CA ASP A 51 9.94 -14.00 -14.37
C ASP A 51 8.46 -14.43 -14.36
N PRO A 52 7.52 -13.60 -14.87
CA PRO A 52 6.12 -14.00 -14.92
C PRO A 52 5.82 -15.02 -16.03
N ASN A 53 6.80 -15.33 -16.87
CA ASN A 53 6.72 -16.36 -17.91
C ASN A 53 7.29 -17.70 -17.47
N GLU A 54 7.71 -17.83 -16.21
CA GLU A 54 8.08 -19.11 -15.65
C GLU A 54 6.87 -20.07 -15.74
N ASN A 55 7.07 -21.25 -16.33
CA ASN A 55 6.02 -22.27 -16.56
C ASN A 55 4.82 -21.79 -17.39
N ASN A 56 5.04 -20.93 -18.40
CA ASN A 56 3.98 -20.35 -19.23
C ASN A 56 3.35 -21.28 -20.29
N THR A 57 3.61 -22.58 -20.18
CA THR A 57 3.14 -23.60 -21.11
C THR A 57 2.00 -24.38 -20.47
N ARG A 58 0.91 -24.56 -21.22
CA ARG A 58 -0.18 -25.47 -20.86
C ARG A 58 -0.42 -26.45 -22.00
N ILE A 59 -0.67 -27.70 -21.65
CA ILE A 59 -1.12 -28.73 -22.58
C ILE A 59 -2.63 -28.79 -22.48
N GLU A 60 -3.33 -28.61 -23.60
CA GLU A 60 -4.79 -28.73 -23.71
C GLU A 60 -5.16 -29.67 -24.86
N ILE A 61 -6.33 -30.31 -24.76
CA ILE A 61 -6.88 -31.12 -25.85
C ILE A 61 -7.84 -30.22 -26.64
N ASP A 62 -7.64 -30.15 -27.95
CA ASP A 62 -8.55 -29.44 -28.85
C ASP A 62 -9.92 -30.12 -28.83
N SER A 63 -10.97 -29.37 -28.48
CA SER A 63 -12.31 -29.93 -28.36
C SER A 63 -12.99 -30.23 -29.70
N ILE A 64 -12.43 -29.77 -30.82
CA ILE A 64 -12.94 -29.99 -32.18
C ILE A 64 -12.18 -31.15 -32.84
N THR A 65 -10.86 -31.16 -32.78
CA THR A 65 -10.03 -32.16 -33.48
C THR A 65 -9.57 -33.32 -32.60
N GLY A 66 -9.56 -33.16 -31.27
CA GLY A 66 -9.00 -34.13 -30.32
C GLY A 66 -7.48 -34.10 -30.22
N ASP A 67 -6.81 -33.18 -30.92
CA ASP A 67 -5.36 -33.06 -30.91
C ASP A 67 -4.83 -32.53 -29.58
N THR A 68 -3.61 -32.94 -29.22
CA THR A 68 -2.88 -32.34 -28.10
C THR A 68 -2.23 -31.04 -28.55
N ILE A 69 -2.67 -29.91 -27.99
CA ILE A 69 -2.14 -28.58 -28.27
C ILE A 69 -1.24 -28.12 -27.13
N ARG A 70 -0.06 -27.62 -27.47
CA ARG A 70 0.81 -26.88 -26.55
C ARG A 70 0.53 -25.39 -26.66
N LYS A 71 -0.18 -24.83 -25.68
CA LYS A 71 -0.45 -23.39 -25.58
C LYS A 71 0.67 -22.71 -24.79
N VAL A 72 1.26 -21.67 -25.37
CA VAL A 72 2.24 -20.82 -24.70
C VAL A 72 1.69 -19.41 -24.61
N SER A 73 1.71 -18.82 -23.42
CA SER A 73 1.29 -17.43 -23.21
C SER A 73 2.48 -16.62 -22.72
N TYR A 74 2.74 -15.45 -23.31
CA TYR A 74 3.80 -14.57 -22.83
C TYR A 74 3.21 -13.30 -22.24
N SER A 75 3.55 -13.03 -20.98
CA SER A 75 3.47 -11.73 -20.36
C SER A 75 4.59 -10.84 -20.92
N MET A 76 4.20 -9.68 -21.43
CA MET A 76 5.12 -8.62 -21.84
C MET A 76 5.54 -7.70 -20.67
N ASP A 77 5.07 -8.00 -19.46
CA ASP A 77 5.45 -7.28 -18.25
C ASP A 77 6.53 -8.03 -17.48
N TYR A 78 7.36 -7.29 -16.75
CA TYR A 78 8.18 -7.80 -15.65
C TYR A 78 7.33 -7.97 -14.39
N GLY A 79 7.58 -9.02 -13.61
CA GLY A 79 6.89 -9.30 -12.34
C GLY A 79 7.71 -8.88 -11.13
N PHE A 80 7.06 -8.29 -10.13
CA PHE A 80 7.71 -7.86 -8.89
C PHE A 80 6.92 -8.31 -7.67
N LYS A 81 7.59 -9.02 -6.75
CA LYS A 81 7.12 -9.29 -5.38
C LYS A 81 7.56 -8.13 -4.49
N ASN A 82 6.59 -7.41 -3.95
CA ASN A 82 6.82 -6.21 -3.16
C ASN A 82 6.48 -6.49 -1.71
N LYS A 83 7.30 -6.00 -0.79
CA LYS A 83 7.03 -6.01 0.64
C LYS A 83 7.19 -4.61 1.21
N PHE A 84 6.15 -4.14 1.88
CA PHE A 84 6.08 -2.78 2.42
C PHE A 84 5.52 -2.80 3.84
N LYS A 85 6.06 -1.95 4.72
CA LYS A 85 5.43 -1.64 6.01
C LYS A 85 4.24 -0.72 5.76
N VAL A 86 3.09 -1.02 6.33
CA VAL A 86 1.90 -0.15 6.31
C VAL A 86 2.08 0.92 7.38
N ILE A 87 2.29 2.17 6.94
CA ILE A 87 2.48 3.31 7.83
C ILE A 87 1.14 3.96 8.18
N GLY A 88 0.22 4.03 7.22
CA GLY A 88 -1.11 4.57 7.44
C GLY A 88 -2.06 4.23 6.32
N ASN A 89 -3.27 3.79 6.67
CA ASN A 89 -4.35 3.54 5.72
C ASN A 89 -4.97 4.86 5.27
N VAL A 90 -5.25 4.97 3.97
CA VAL A 90 -5.85 6.15 3.30
C VAL A 90 -7.24 5.82 2.75
N PHE A 91 -7.40 4.64 2.15
CA PHE A 91 -8.69 4.16 1.67
C PHE A 91 -8.82 2.67 1.92
N ASN A 92 -9.88 2.26 2.62
CA ASN A 92 -10.05 0.92 3.19
C ASN A 92 -8.87 0.51 4.11
N GLU A 93 -9.12 -0.46 4.99
CA GLU A 93 -8.16 -0.83 6.03
C GLU A 93 -7.37 -2.09 5.68
N LEU A 94 -6.03 -1.98 5.67
CA LEU A 94 -5.15 -3.14 5.79
C LEU A 94 -4.92 -3.42 7.28
N LYS A 95 -5.43 -4.55 7.77
CA LYS A 95 -5.31 -5.00 9.18
C LYS A 95 -3.99 -5.73 9.43
N THR A 96 -2.89 -5.14 8.97
CA THR A 96 -1.54 -5.68 9.09
C THR A 96 -0.53 -4.53 9.12
N ASP A 97 0.61 -4.73 9.78
CA ASP A 97 1.71 -3.76 9.79
C ASP A 97 2.60 -3.87 8.55
N THR A 98 2.48 -4.96 7.81
CA THR A 98 3.32 -5.30 6.66
C THR A 98 2.45 -5.97 5.61
N ILE A 99 2.61 -5.57 4.37
CA ILE A 99 1.84 -6.08 3.24
C ILE A 99 2.76 -6.57 2.13
N GLU A 100 2.37 -7.68 1.52
CA GLU A 100 2.99 -8.21 0.31
C GLU A 100 2.01 -8.11 -0.85
N PHE A 101 2.50 -7.65 -2.01
CA PHE A 101 1.69 -7.51 -3.21
C PHE A 101 2.52 -7.70 -4.48
N ILE A 102 1.84 -8.10 -5.56
CA ILE A 102 2.45 -8.26 -6.86
C ILE A 102 2.26 -6.99 -7.69
N ALA A 103 3.33 -6.51 -8.31
CA ALA A 103 3.26 -5.47 -9.32
C ALA A 103 3.75 -6.02 -10.66
N TYR A 104 3.13 -5.55 -11.74
CA TYR A 104 3.58 -5.81 -13.11
C TYR A 104 3.89 -4.47 -13.77
N ASN A 105 4.99 -4.42 -14.51
CA ASN A 105 5.40 -3.21 -15.22
C ASN A 105 6.00 -3.57 -16.58
N HIS A 106 5.59 -2.85 -17.61
CA HIS A 106 6.05 -3.06 -18.98
C HIS A 106 7.41 -2.39 -19.23
N TYR A 107 7.67 -1.25 -18.59
CA TYR A 107 8.83 -0.39 -18.87
C TYR A 107 9.97 -0.60 -17.88
N GLY A 108 10.16 -1.84 -17.39
CA GLY A 108 11.19 -2.21 -16.43
C GLY A 108 10.73 -2.10 -14.97
N ARG A 109 11.63 -1.70 -14.07
CA ARG A 109 11.36 -1.65 -12.62
C ARG A 109 10.33 -0.57 -12.26
N PRO A 110 9.43 -0.80 -11.28
CA PRO A 110 8.40 0.16 -10.92
C PRO A 110 9.00 1.45 -10.35
N LYS A 111 8.55 2.62 -10.82
CA LYS A 111 9.08 3.92 -10.38
C LYS A 111 9.02 4.12 -8.86
N PHE A 112 7.98 3.60 -8.20
CA PHE A 112 7.82 3.70 -6.75
C PHE A 112 8.98 3.06 -5.97
N GLU A 113 9.71 2.13 -6.59
CA GLU A 113 10.87 1.49 -5.96
C GLU A 113 11.95 2.52 -5.61
N ASN A 114 12.07 3.63 -6.33
CA ASN A 114 13.12 4.61 -6.07
C ASN A 114 12.88 5.44 -4.81
N TYR A 115 11.76 5.24 -4.11
CA TYR A 115 11.36 6.05 -2.96
C TYR A 115 11.25 5.21 -1.70
N LYS A 116 11.64 5.81 -0.56
CA LYS A 116 11.50 5.18 0.75
C LYS A 116 10.04 5.04 1.16
N ASN A 117 9.27 6.12 1.01
CA ASN A 117 7.86 6.19 1.35
C ASN A 117 7.04 6.56 0.11
N VAL A 118 5.92 5.87 -0.06
CA VAL A 118 5.05 5.98 -1.24
C VAL A 118 3.61 5.75 -0.84
N LEU A 119 2.71 6.54 -1.40
CA LEU A 119 1.28 6.24 -1.42
C LEU A 119 1.03 5.20 -2.52
N LEU A 120 0.58 4.02 -2.11
CA LEU A 120 0.35 2.86 -2.97
C LEU A 120 -1.14 2.54 -3.05
N TYR A 121 -1.54 1.99 -4.19
CA TYR A 121 -2.91 1.62 -4.50
C TYR A 121 -2.94 0.15 -4.93
N ILE A 122 -3.62 -0.70 -4.18
CA ILE A 122 -3.66 -2.14 -4.40
C ILE A 122 -5.10 -2.66 -4.41
N SER A 123 -5.35 -3.77 -5.11
CA SER A 123 -6.62 -4.48 -5.12
C SER A 123 -6.41 -5.94 -4.72
N LEU A 124 -7.37 -6.51 -4.00
CA LEU A 124 -7.32 -7.90 -3.59
C LEU A 124 -7.90 -8.80 -4.69
N ASN A 125 -7.12 -9.76 -5.16
CA ASN A 125 -7.69 -10.89 -5.88
C ASN A 125 -8.21 -11.89 -4.86
N LYS A 126 -9.54 -11.95 -4.68
CA LYS A 126 -10.19 -12.79 -3.66
C LYS A 126 -9.98 -14.29 -3.90
N GLU A 127 -9.91 -14.72 -5.16
CA GLU A 127 -9.72 -16.13 -5.53
C GLU A 127 -8.31 -16.63 -5.19
N LYS A 128 -7.30 -15.78 -5.42
CA LYS A 128 -5.90 -16.11 -5.18
C LYS A 128 -5.40 -15.71 -3.80
N GLY A 129 -6.15 -14.90 -3.06
CA GLY A 129 -5.74 -14.39 -1.75
C GLY A 129 -4.54 -13.44 -1.78
N HIS A 130 -4.25 -12.82 -2.93
CA HIS A 130 -3.09 -11.95 -3.10
C HIS A 130 -3.49 -10.55 -3.55
N TYR A 131 -2.74 -9.55 -3.09
CA TYR A 131 -2.90 -8.18 -3.52
C TYR A 131 -2.10 -7.90 -4.79
N TYR A 132 -2.67 -7.07 -5.66
CA TYR A 132 -2.04 -6.59 -6.87
C TYR A 132 -2.00 -5.08 -6.87
N HIS A 133 -0.85 -4.53 -7.27
CA HIS A 133 -0.68 -3.10 -7.48
C HIS A 133 -1.53 -2.62 -8.64
N GLN A 134 -2.22 -1.50 -8.46
CA GLN A 134 -2.87 -0.78 -9.55
C GLN A 134 -1.79 -0.23 -10.46
N LYS A 135 -1.62 -0.85 -11.63
CA LYS A 135 -0.50 -0.58 -12.56
C LYS A 135 -0.33 0.93 -12.79
N TYR A 136 0.88 1.42 -12.54
CA TYR A 136 1.30 2.83 -12.62
C TYR A 136 0.68 3.80 -11.62
N GLN A 137 -0.05 3.32 -10.62
CA GLN A 137 -0.72 4.16 -9.63
C GLN A 137 0.06 4.14 -8.32
N SER A 138 0.86 5.18 -8.12
CA SER A 138 1.60 5.43 -6.88
C SER A 138 2.03 6.89 -6.85
N ASP A 139 2.13 7.48 -5.66
CA ASP A 139 2.63 8.84 -5.50
C ASP A 139 3.78 8.86 -4.48
N GLN A 140 4.88 9.54 -4.81
CA GLN A 140 5.97 9.75 -3.86
C GLN A 140 5.46 10.69 -2.76
N VAL A 141 5.71 10.32 -1.50
CA VAL A 141 5.28 11.12 -0.34
C VAL A 141 6.42 11.31 0.65
N GLN A 142 6.39 12.44 1.34
CA GLN A 142 7.36 12.83 2.35
C GLN A 142 6.66 13.50 3.53
N LYS A 143 7.30 13.52 4.70
CA LYS A 143 6.83 14.32 5.83
C LYS A 143 7.33 15.75 5.71
N ASP A 144 6.47 16.71 5.98
CA ASP A 144 6.86 18.11 6.16
C ASP A 144 7.56 18.34 7.52
N LYS A 145 7.94 19.59 7.80
CA LYS A 145 8.58 20.00 9.06
C LYS A 145 7.75 19.72 10.32
N ASN A 146 6.44 19.55 10.17
CA ASN A 146 5.50 19.24 11.25
C ASN A 146 5.19 17.74 11.34
N GLY A 147 5.84 16.91 10.52
CA GLY A 147 5.63 15.47 10.46
C GLY A 147 4.39 15.04 9.67
N ILE A 148 3.77 15.95 8.91
CA ILE A 148 2.57 15.69 8.11
C ILE A 148 2.96 15.13 6.75
N TRP A 149 2.34 14.02 6.36
CA TRP A 149 2.55 13.42 5.05
C TRP A 149 2.00 14.30 3.92
N LYS A 150 2.83 14.52 2.90
CA LYS A 150 2.55 15.34 1.73
C LYS A 150 3.13 14.71 0.46
N GLY A 151 2.55 15.05 -0.68
CA GLY A 151 3.15 14.86 -1.99
C GLY A 151 4.39 15.74 -2.18
N MET A 152 5.12 15.49 -3.26
CA MET A 152 6.37 16.20 -3.55
C MET A 152 6.19 17.70 -3.79
N ASN A 153 4.99 18.13 -4.22
CA ASN A 153 4.69 19.55 -4.43
C ASN A 153 3.86 20.15 -3.28
N GLY A 154 3.75 19.45 -2.14
CA GLY A 154 3.02 19.91 -0.97
C GLY A 154 1.54 19.53 -0.94
N GLU A 155 1.08 18.72 -1.89
CA GLU A 155 -0.27 18.16 -1.92
C GLU A 155 -0.53 17.35 -0.64
N SER A 156 -1.71 17.46 -0.07
CA SER A 156 -2.16 16.54 0.97
C SER A 156 -2.37 15.12 0.40
N ILE A 157 -2.27 14.12 1.27
CA ILE A 157 -2.57 12.73 0.91
C ILE A 157 -4.01 12.57 0.40
N LYS A 158 -4.95 13.35 0.95
CA LYS A 158 -6.34 13.37 0.48
C LYS A 158 -6.43 13.90 -0.94
N GLU A 159 -5.75 14.98 -1.28
CA GLU A 159 -5.72 15.54 -2.64
C GLU A 159 -5.16 14.52 -3.64
N LEU A 160 -4.00 13.92 -3.35
CA LEU A 160 -3.41 12.88 -4.20
C LEU A 160 -4.37 11.70 -4.43
N PHE A 161 -4.98 11.19 -3.36
CA PHE A 161 -5.95 10.10 -3.46
C PHE A 161 -7.17 10.51 -4.30
N MET A 162 -7.73 11.69 -4.06
CA MET A 162 -8.91 12.17 -4.80
C MET A 162 -8.61 12.41 -6.28
N GLU A 163 -7.39 12.87 -6.62
CA GLU A 163 -6.94 12.98 -8.00
C GLU A 163 -6.94 11.61 -8.69
N LYS A 164 -6.33 10.58 -8.08
CA LYS A 164 -6.35 9.22 -8.65
C LYS A 164 -7.77 8.66 -8.72
N ARG A 165 -8.55 8.84 -7.64
CA ARG A 165 -9.95 8.40 -7.55
C ARG A 165 -10.77 8.94 -8.69
N ASN A 166 -10.77 10.26 -8.87
CA ASN A 166 -11.61 10.94 -9.87
C ASN A 166 -11.06 10.83 -11.29
N GLY A 167 -9.76 10.57 -11.45
CA GLY A 167 -9.12 10.35 -12.74
C GLY A 167 -9.06 8.87 -13.11
N VAL A 168 -7.84 8.33 -13.11
CA VAL A 168 -7.53 6.99 -13.65
C VAL A 168 -8.27 5.84 -12.96
N LEU A 169 -8.53 5.91 -11.65
CA LEU A 169 -9.21 4.82 -10.95
C LEU A 169 -10.71 4.78 -11.33
N LYS A 170 -11.37 5.94 -11.45
CA LYS A 170 -12.72 6.05 -12.02
C LYS A 170 -12.76 5.60 -13.48
N ALA A 171 -11.82 6.04 -14.31
CA ALA A 171 -11.74 5.63 -15.71
C ALA A 171 -11.55 4.11 -15.90
N ARG A 172 -10.98 3.43 -14.90
CA ARG A 172 -10.85 1.96 -14.84
C ARG A 172 -12.08 1.24 -14.26
N GLY A 173 -13.13 1.97 -13.89
CA GLY A 173 -14.34 1.40 -13.28
C GLY A 173 -14.14 0.93 -11.84
N ILE A 174 -13.10 1.40 -11.14
CA ILE A 174 -12.89 1.06 -9.72
C ILE A 174 -13.89 1.82 -8.84
N PHE A 175 -14.20 3.04 -9.23
CA PHE A 175 -15.22 3.88 -8.60
C PHE A 175 -16.27 4.23 -9.64
N GLU A 176 -17.53 3.91 -9.35
CA GLU A 176 -18.70 4.35 -10.13
C GLU A 176 -19.08 5.79 -9.75
#